data_AF-A0A1F6TNW6-F1
#
_entry.id   AF-A0A1F6TNW6-F1
#
_cell.length_a   1.000
_cell.length_b   1.000
_cell.length_c   1.000
_cell.angle_alpha   90.00
_cell.angle_beta   90.00
_cell.angle_gamma   90.00
#
_symmetry.space_group_name_H-M   'P 1'
#
loop_
_entity.id
_entity.type
_entity.pdbx_description
1 polymer ?
#
loop_
_entity_poly.entity_id
_entity_poly.type
_entity_poly.pdbx_seq_one_letter_code
_entity_poly.pdbx_strand_id
1 'polypeptide(L)'
;MRIDIDSLTEAELIDLNNRIVERLRFLHQARSHKRMLDFKIGDRVSFQPEGRAMVVGILTRYNKKTVTVITDAGERWNVAPA
;
A
#
# COMPACT_ATOMS: atom_id res chain seq x y z
N MET A 1 10.03 -15.54 20.83
CA MET A 1 10.59 -16.75 20.18
C MET A 1 11.87 -16.33 19.48
N ARG A 2 12.99 -17.02 19.73
CA ARG A 2 14.27 -16.74 19.08
C ARG A 2 14.41 -17.72 17.92
N ILE A 3 14.71 -17.21 16.73
CA ILE A 3 15.09 -18.06 15.59
C ILE A 3 16.59 -18.29 15.73
N ASP A 4 16.99 -19.55 15.86
CA ASP A 4 18.41 -19.92 15.85
C ASP A 4 18.90 -19.91 14.41
N ILE A 5 19.77 -18.95 14.10
CA ILE A 5 20.36 -18.78 12.77
C ILE A 5 21.78 -19.32 12.71
N ASP A 6 22.41 -19.58 13.87
CA ASP A 6 23.80 -20.02 13.95
C ASP A 6 23.93 -21.50 13.55
N SER A 7 22.83 -22.25 13.57
CA SER A 7 22.75 -23.63 13.09
C SER A 7 22.54 -23.76 11.59
N LEU A 8 22.36 -22.66 10.85
CA LEU A 8 22.00 -22.69 9.43
C LEU A 8 23.24 -22.53 8.55
N THR A 9 23.28 -23.31 7.47
CA THR A 9 24.24 -23.10 6.38
C THR A 9 23.94 -21.79 5.63
N GLU A 10 24.91 -21.30 4.86
CA GLU A 10 24.71 -20.09 4.04
C GLU A 10 23.52 -20.21 3.07
N ALA A 11 23.34 -21.39 2.45
CA ALA A 11 22.21 -21.63 1.54
C ALA A 11 20.86 -21.57 2.28
N GLU A 12 20.78 -22.11 3.49
CA GLU A 12 19.58 -22.07 4.32
C GLU A 12 19.29 -20.66 4.83
N LEU A 13 20.33 -19.87 5.13
CA LEU A 13 20.18 -18.46 5.48
C LEU A 13 19.63 -17.63 4.31
N ILE A 14 20.10 -17.90 3.10
CA ILE A 14 19.59 -17.24 1.89
C ILE A 14 18.12 -17.61 1.65
N ASP A 15 17.76 -18.89 1.75
CA ASP A 15 16.36 -19.34 1.64
C ASP A 15 15.46 -18.68 2.68
N LEU A 16 15.89 -18.70 3.95
CA LEU A 16 15.17 -18.09 5.06
C LEU A 16 14.97 -16.59 4.82
N ASN A 17 16.00 -15.88 4.38
CA ASN A 17 15.92 -14.46 4.05
C ASN A 17 14.89 -14.19 2.95
N ASN A 18 14.92 -14.96 1.86
CA ASN A 18 13.96 -14.81 0.76
C ASN A 18 12.51 -14.97 1.24
N ARG A 19 12.25 -16.00 2.05
CA ARG A 19 10.92 -16.25 2.63
C ARG A 19 10.47 -15.15 3.58
N ILE A 20 11.38 -14.61 4.40
CA ILE A 20 11.10 -13.47 5.29
C ILE A 20 10.72 -12.24 4.46
N VAL A 21 11.54 -11.91 3.46
CA VAL A 21 11.30 -10.76 2.58
C VAL A 21 9.95 -10.89 1.87
N GLU A 22 9.63 -12.06 1.32
CA GLU A 22 8.34 -12.33 0.70
C GLU A 22 7.17 -12.19 1.69
N ARG A 23 7.31 -12.74 2.91
CA ARG A 23 6.28 -12.64 3.95
C ARG A 23 6.05 -11.19 4.36
N LEU A 24 7.12 -10.42 4.57
CA LEU A 24 7.03 -9.00 4.90
C LEU A 24 6.38 -8.20 3.78
N ARG A 25 6.73 -8.49 2.52
CA ARG A 25 6.10 -7.87 1.34
C ARG A 25 4.61 -8.16 1.29
N PHE A 26 4.18 -9.40 1.56
CA PHE A 26 2.76 -9.77 1.62
C PHE A 26 2.03 -9.03 2.75
N LEU A 27 2.60 -9.01 3.96
CA LEU A 27 2.02 -8.29 5.10
C LEU A 27 1.91 -6.78 4.84
N HIS A 28 2.88 -6.19 4.15
CA HIS A 28 2.84 -4.79 3.76
C HIS A 28 1.70 -4.53 2.76
N GLN A 29 1.52 -5.40 1.76
CA GLN A 29 0.40 -5.31 0.80
C GLN A 29 -0.96 -5.45 1.49
N ALA A 30 -1.10 -6.38 2.46
CA ALA A 30 -2.34 -6.52 3.22
C ALA A 30 -2.67 -5.27 4.05
N ARG A 31 -1.66 -4.63 4.65
CA ARG A 31 -1.83 -3.38 5.41
C ARG A 31 -2.20 -2.18 4.52
N SER A 32 -1.58 -2.05 3.35
CA SER A 32 -1.95 -0.98 2.41
C SER A 32 -3.36 -1.19 1.86
N HIS A 33 -3.75 -2.44 1.62
CA HIS A 33 -5.12 -2.76 1.20
C HIS A 33 -6.15 -2.46 2.29
N LYS A 34 -5.86 -2.78 3.57
CA LYS A 34 -6.73 -2.41 4.69
C LYS A 34 -6.95 -0.89 4.78
N ARG A 35 -5.88 -0.10 4.62
CA ARG A 35 -5.96 1.37 4.59
C ARG A 35 -6.79 1.91 3.42
N MET A 36 -6.85 1.20 2.29
CA MET A 36 -7.77 1.56 1.20
C MET A 36 -9.22 1.30 1.59
N LEU A 37 -9.49 0.17 2.26
CA LEU A 37 -10.84 -0.23 2.68
C LEU A 37 -11.42 0.64 3.80
N ASP A 38 -10.58 1.37 4.54
CA ASP A 38 -11.04 2.36 5.52
C ASP A 38 -11.83 3.51 4.85
N PHE A 39 -11.61 3.74 3.55
CA PHE A 39 -12.41 4.64 2.70
C PHE A 39 -13.36 3.85 1.83
N LYS A 40 -14.53 4.39 1.52
CA LYS A 40 -15.56 3.80 0.64
C LYS A 40 -15.60 4.49 -0.71
N ILE A 41 -16.00 3.76 -1.76
CA ILE A 41 -16.38 4.39 -3.04
C ILE A 41 -17.54 5.36 -2.78
N GLY A 42 -17.40 6.60 -3.26
CA GLY A 42 -18.31 7.71 -2.99
C GLY A 42 -17.80 8.66 -1.90
N ASP A 43 -16.81 8.26 -1.10
CA ASP A 43 -16.25 9.14 -0.07
C ASP A 43 -15.53 10.33 -0.71
N ARG A 44 -15.75 11.51 -0.12
CA ARG A 44 -14.98 12.72 -0.42
C ARG A 44 -13.68 12.68 0.36
N VAL A 45 -12.56 12.65 -0.37
CA VAL A 45 -11.21 12.50 0.17
C VAL A 45 -10.32 13.65 -0.28
N SER A 46 -9.28 13.92 0.51
CA SER A 46 -8.24 14.90 0.18
C SER A 46 -6.86 14.26 0.20
N PHE A 47 -6.00 14.67 -0.70
CA PHE A 47 -4.60 14.25 -0.75
C PHE A 47 -3.72 15.40 -1.24
N GLN A 48 -2.44 15.38 -0.91
CA GLN A 48 -1.49 16.40 -1.35
C GLN A 48 -0.45 15.78 -2.29
N PRO A 49 -0.54 16.03 -3.61
CA PRO A 49 0.51 15.66 -4.53
C PRO A 49 1.79 16.44 -4.24
N GLU A 50 2.94 15.83 -4.52
CA GLU A 50 4.24 16.48 -4.37
C GLU A 50 4.31 17.76 -5.24
N GLY A 51 4.75 18.86 -4.65
CA GLY A 51 4.87 20.15 -5.33
C GLY A 51 3.53 20.80 -5.73
N ARG A 52 2.39 20.30 -5.25
CA ARG A 52 1.06 20.88 -5.54
C ARG A 52 0.28 21.17 -4.26
N ALA A 53 -0.71 22.05 -4.41
CA ALA A 53 -1.71 22.27 -3.37
C ALA A 53 -2.51 20.99 -3.10
N MET A 54 -3.12 20.92 -1.92
CA MET A 54 -4.05 19.84 -1.57
C MET A 54 -5.18 19.76 -2.59
N VAL A 55 -5.49 18.54 -3.03
CA VAL A 55 -6.54 18.21 -3.98
C VAL A 55 -7.66 17.48 -3.25
N VAL A 56 -8.90 17.81 -3.58
CA VAL A 56 -10.11 17.17 -3.04
C VAL A 56 -10.90 16.54 -4.18
N GLY A 57 -11.45 15.36 -3.94
CA GLY A 57 -12.30 14.68 -4.92
C GLY A 57 -13.04 13.48 -4.33
N ILE A 58 -13.74 12.76 -5.19
CA ILE A 58 -14.53 11.58 -4.84
C ILE A 58 -13.76 10.31 -5.19
N LEU A 59 -13.63 9.39 -4.24
CA LEU A 59 -13.10 8.06 -4.48
C LEU A 59 -14.08 7.28 -5.36
N THR A 60 -13.66 6.86 -6.54
CA THR A 60 -14.53 6.20 -7.53
C THR A 60 -14.20 4.73 -7.77
N ARG A 61 -12.99 4.28 -7.41
CA ARG A 61 -12.54 2.90 -7.65
C ARG A 61 -11.38 2.50 -6.74
N TYR A 62 -11.36 1.25 -6.30
CA TYR A 62 -10.16 0.59 -5.76
C TYR A 62 -9.33 -0.06 -6.87
N ASN A 63 -8.03 0.11 -6.82
CA ASN A 63 -7.06 -0.67 -7.60
C ASN A 63 -6.21 -1.54 -6.66
N LYS A 64 -5.36 -2.39 -7.21
CA LYS A 64 -4.51 -3.30 -6.42
C LYS A 64 -3.56 -2.57 -5.45
N LYS A 65 -3.10 -1.36 -5.79
CA LYS A 65 -2.12 -0.58 -4.99
C LYS A 65 -2.49 0.89 -4.80
N THR A 66 -3.60 1.35 -5.38
CA THR A 66 -4.03 2.75 -5.36
C THR A 66 -5.55 2.83 -5.31
N VAL A 67 -6.08 4.02 -5.09
CA VAL A 67 -7.48 4.36 -5.32
C VAL A 67 -7.56 5.38 -6.45
N THR A 68 -8.65 5.36 -7.22
CA THR A 68 -8.93 6.41 -8.18
C THR A 68 -9.80 7.47 -7.53
N VAL A 69 -9.36 8.73 -7.61
CA VAL A 69 -10.10 9.91 -7.15
C VAL A 69 -10.44 10.77 -8.37
N ILE A 70 -11.69 11.25 -8.45
CA ILE A 70 -12.11 12.23 -9.46
C ILE A 70 -12.40 13.55 -8.76
N THR A 71 -11.76 14.64 -9.18
CA THR A 71 -11.97 15.97 -8.60
C THR A 71 -13.26 16.61 -9.13
N ASP A 72 -13.69 17.69 -8.49
CA ASP A 72 -14.87 18.45 -8.95
C ASP A 72 -14.66 19.09 -10.34
N ALA A 73 -13.40 19.28 -10.75
CA ALA A 73 -13.02 19.70 -12.10
C ALA A 73 -12.99 18.55 -13.13
N GLY A 74 -13.30 17.32 -12.71
CA GLY A 74 -13.30 16.14 -13.56
C GLY A 74 -11.92 15.48 -13.77
N GLU A 75 -10.87 15.96 -13.10
CA GLU A 75 -9.54 15.37 -13.21
C GLU A 75 -9.51 13.99 -12.53
N ARG A 76 -8.80 13.04 -13.13
CA ARG A 76 -8.64 11.68 -12.61
C ARG A 76 -7.25 11.48 -12.02
N TRP A 77 -7.20 11.02 -10.78
CA TRP A 77 -5.97 10.76 -10.03
C TRP A 77 -5.91 9.31 -9.55
N ASN A 78 -4.72 8.72 -9.58
CA ASN A 78 -4.44 7.44 -8.91
C ASN A 78 -3.56 7.73 -7.69
N VAL A 79 -4.12 7.51 -6.50
CA VAL A 79 -3.49 7.89 -5.23
C VAL A 79 -3.22 6.63 -4.42
N ALA A 80 -1.99 6.45 -3.93
CA ALA A 80 -1.69 5.40 -2.96
C ALA A 80 -2.07 5.90 -1.55
N PRO A 81 -2.69 5.08 -0.70
CA PRO A 81 -2.89 5.43 0.70
C PRO A 81 -1.54 5.59 1.41
N ALA A 82 -1.42 6.63 2.25
CA ALA A 82 -0.26 6.87 3.09
C ALA A 82 -0.18 5.90 4.28
#